data_AF-A0A3D0PJV1-F1
#
_entry.id   AF-A0A3D0PJV1-F1
#
_cell.length_a   1.000
_cell.length_b   1.000
_cell.length_c   1.000
_cell.angle_alpha   90.00
_cell.angle_beta   90.00
_cell.angle_gamma   90.00
#
_symmetry.space_group_name_H-M   'P 1'
#
loop_
_entity.id
_entity.type
_entity.pdbx_description
1 polymer ?
#
loop_
_entity_poly.entity_id
_entity_poly.type
_entity_poly.pdbx_seq_one_letter_code
_entity_poly.pdbx_strand_id
1 'polypeptide(L)'
;LKQLQDTVFVSKMVKICGIGESKAETMILDLIEGQSNPTIAPYAKSGEVHFRVTASAKDTEKANRMLEPILDELKKRFENHIYTMNEDETLEEVVVKLLHQKNLTLATAESCTGGLFTGRIVNVAGVSDVLKEGYITYSNESKMHL
;
A
#
# COMPACT_ATOMS: atom_id res chain seq x y z
N LEU A 1 -20.41 -8.84 -27.45
CA LEU A 1 -20.18 -9.11 -26.01
C LEU A 1 -19.93 -7.86 -25.15
N LYS A 2 -19.55 -6.69 -25.72
CA LYS A 2 -19.36 -5.40 -24.99
C LYS A 2 -20.61 -4.49 -24.93
N GLN A 3 -21.80 -5.00 -25.28
CA GLN A 3 -22.97 -4.17 -25.59
C GLN A 3 -24.21 -4.50 -24.73
N LEU A 4 -24.00 -5.09 -23.54
CA LEU A 4 -25.08 -5.52 -22.63
C LEU A 4 -24.84 -5.15 -21.14
N GLN A 5 -23.95 -4.21 -20.83
CA GLN A 5 -23.81 -3.71 -19.46
C GLN A 5 -24.10 -2.21 -19.43
N ASP A 6 -25.32 -1.84 -19.01
CA ASP A 6 -25.75 -0.48 -18.66
C ASP A 6 -25.07 0.05 -17.37
N THR A 7 -24.00 -0.61 -16.93
CA THR A 7 -23.35 -0.41 -15.64
C THR A 7 -21.84 -0.42 -15.83
N VAL A 8 -21.18 0.64 -15.41
CA VAL A 8 -19.72 0.74 -15.28
C VAL A 8 -19.30 0.35 -13.87
N PHE A 9 -18.13 -0.26 -13.76
CA PHE A 9 -17.48 -0.58 -12.48
C PHE A 9 -16.23 0.28 -12.33
N VAL A 10 -16.12 0.95 -11.19
CA VAL A 10 -14.93 1.74 -10.84
C VAL A 10 -14.41 1.24 -9.51
N SER A 11 -13.11 0.92 -9.47
CA SER A 11 -12.44 0.47 -8.25
C SER A 11 -11.35 1.46 -7.85
N LYS A 12 -11.16 1.60 -6.54
CA LYS A 12 -10.05 2.35 -5.92
C LYS A 12 -9.41 1.48 -4.86
N MET A 13 -8.09 1.55 -4.79
CA MET A 13 -7.29 0.82 -3.80
C MET A 13 -6.91 1.76 -2.66
N VAL A 14 -7.00 1.27 -1.43
CA VAL A 14 -6.45 1.92 -0.23
C VAL A 14 -5.45 0.94 0.36
N LYS A 15 -4.16 1.23 0.24
CA LYS A 15 -3.11 0.33 0.71
C LYS A 15 -2.55 0.84 2.03
N ILE A 16 -2.54 -0.05 3.02
CA ILE A 16 -2.07 0.27 4.36
C ILE A 16 -0.94 -0.65 4.80
N CYS A 17 -0.10 -0.14 5.71
CA CYS A 17 0.97 -0.88 6.36
C CYS A 17 1.07 -0.51 7.85
N GLY A 18 1.79 -1.33 8.63
CA GLY A 18 2.04 -1.06 10.05
C GLY A 18 0.87 -1.37 11.00
N ILE A 19 -0.13 -2.12 10.52
CA ILE A 19 -1.24 -2.64 11.33
C ILE A 19 -1.50 -4.10 10.94
N GLY A 20 -1.79 -4.94 11.93
CA GLY A 20 -2.08 -6.36 11.70
C GLY A 20 -3.42 -6.57 10.99
N GLU A 21 -3.47 -7.56 10.11
CA GLU A 21 -4.63 -7.91 9.27
C GLU A 21 -5.94 -7.99 10.06
N SER A 22 -6.00 -8.83 11.10
CA SER A 22 -7.22 -9.01 11.89
C SER A 22 -7.70 -7.71 12.54
N LYS A 23 -6.77 -6.84 12.96
CA LYS A 23 -7.11 -5.53 13.53
C LYS A 23 -7.65 -4.59 12.45
N ALA A 24 -7.03 -4.58 11.27
CA ALA A 24 -7.47 -3.78 10.15
C ALA A 24 -8.88 -4.17 9.67
N GLU A 25 -9.17 -5.47 9.57
CA GLU A 25 -10.51 -5.96 9.24
C GLU A 25 -11.55 -5.60 10.31
N THR A 26 -11.22 -5.82 11.58
CA THR A 26 -12.10 -5.47 12.70
C THR A 26 -12.47 -3.98 12.70
N MET A 27 -11.53 -3.11 12.32
CA MET A 27 -11.75 -1.66 12.26
C MET A 27 -12.73 -1.21 11.17
N ILE A 28 -13.07 -2.05 10.21
CA ILE A 28 -14.03 -1.74 9.14
C ILE A 28 -15.15 -2.77 9.01
N LEU A 29 -15.32 -3.64 10.01
CA LEU A 29 -16.30 -4.71 9.95
C LEU A 29 -17.73 -4.16 9.78
N ASP A 30 -18.05 -3.06 10.44
CA ASP A 30 -19.34 -2.34 10.29
C ASP A 30 -19.56 -1.82 8.86
N LEU A 31 -18.51 -1.35 8.19
CA LEU A 31 -18.59 -0.92 6.80
C LEU A 31 -18.81 -2.11 5.86
N ILE A 32 -18.19 -3.24 6.17
CA ILE A 32 -18.32 -4.49 5.40
C ILE A 32 -19.71 -5.11 5.60
N GLU A 33 -20.24 -5.14 6.82
CA GLU A 33 -21.57 -5.68 7.11
C GLU A 33 -22.70 -4.82 6.56
N GLY A 34 -22.50 -3.49 6.54
CA GLY A 34 -23.46 -2.53 5.99
C GLY A 34 -23.33 -2.27 4.48
N GLN A 35 -22.39 -2.92 3.79
CA GLN A 35 -22.12 -2.62 2.38
C GLN A 35 -23.22 -3.13 1.45
N SER A 36 -23.44 -2.40 0.36
CA SER A 36 -24.26 -2.86 -0.76
C SER A 36 -23.60 -2.43 -2.07
N ASN A 37 -23.60 -1.13 -2.33
CA ASN A 37 -22.87 -0.49 -3.40
C ASN A 37 -22.49 0.93 -2.92
N PRO A 38 -21.19 1.26 -2.76
CA PRO A 38 -20.01 0.46 -3.11
C PRO A 38 -19.76 -0.76 -2.20
N THR A 39 -18.91 -1.66 -2.66
CA THR A 39 -18.38 -2.80 -1.88
C THR A 39 -16.93 -2.59 -1.50
N ILE A 40 -16.51 -3.16 -0.36
CA ILE A 40 -15.15 -3.15 0.17
C ILE A 40 -14.66 -4.60 0.27
N ALA A 41 -13.54 -4.89 -0.38
CA ALA A 41 -12.88 -6.19 -0.29
C ALA A 41 -11.47 -6.03 0.33
N PRO A 42 -11.20 -6.63 1.50
CA PRO A 42 -9.85 -6.68 2.07
C PRO A 42 -8.98 -7.72 1.34
N TYR A 43 -7.71 -7.39 1.16
CA TYR A 43 -6.67 -8.25 0.61
C TYR A 43 -5.46 -8.18 1.51
N ALA A 44 -5.15 -9.28 2.18
CA ALA A 44 -3.94 -9.39 2.98
C ALA A 44 -2.74 -9.73 2.10
N LYS A 45 -1.63 -9.03 2.34
CA LYS A 45 -0.30 -9.34 1.82
C LYS A 45 0.67 -9.42 3.00
N SER A 46 1.86 -9.95 2.75
CA SER A 46 2.88 -10.03 3.80
C SER A 46 3.28 -8.64 4.29
N GLY A 47 2.83 -8.27 5.51
CA GLY A 47 3.10 -6.98 6.14
C GLY A 47 2.24 -5.80 5.66
N GLU A 48 1.25 -6.04 4.79
CA GLU A 48 0.39 -5.01 4.21
C GLU A 48 -1.07 -5.49 4.13
N VAL A 49 -2.02 -4.55 4.19
CA VAL A 49 -3.43 -4.83 3.95
C VAL A 49 -3.94 -3.85 2.92
N HIS A 50 -4.62 -4.34 1.88
CA HIS A 50 -5.17 -3.50 0.83
C HIS A 50 -6.68 -3.60 0.83
N PHE A 51 -7.39 -2.48 0.80
CA PHE A 51 -8.84 -2.43 0.66
C PHE A 51 -9.20 -1.98 -0.75
N ARG A 52 -9.92 -2.83 -1.49
CA ARG A 52 -10.48 -2.48 -2.79
C ARG A 52 -11.91 -2.02 -2.61
N VAL A 53 -12.18 -0.75 -2.88
CA VAL A 53 -13.53 -0.19 -2.88
C VAL A 53 -14.03 -0.16 -4.31
N THR A 54 -15.16 -0.81 -4.59
CA THR A 54 -15.73 -0.92 -5.95
C THR A 54 -17.15 -0.40 -5.99
N ALA A 55 -17.41 0.57 -6.87
CA ALA A 55 -18.74 1.10 -7.11
C ALA A 55 -19.22 0.67 -8.50
N SER A 56 -20.52 0.39 -8.60
CA SER A 56 -21.21 0.12 -9.85
C SER A 56 -22.27 1.19 -10.11
N ALA A 57 -22.25 1.82 -11.28
CA ALA A 57 -23.19 2.89 -11.62
C ALA A 57 -23.41 2.99 -13.14
N LYS A 58 -24.34 3.84 -13.58
CA LYS A 58 -24.62 4.07 -15.02
C LYS A 58 -23.49 4.80 -15.76
N ASP A 59 -22.68 5.55 -15.03
CA ASP A 59 -21.58 6.34 -15.57
C ASP A 59 -20.45 6.45 -14.53
N THR A 60 -19.25 6.78 -15.01
CA THR A 60 -18.02 6.80 -14.21
C THR A 60 -18.05 7.91 -13.16
N GLU A 61 -18.69 9.04 -13.44
CA GLU A 61 -18.80 10.14 -12.47
C GLU A 61 -19.63 9.76 -11.25
N LYS A 62 -20.79 9.14 -11.46
CA LYS A 62 -21.63 8.64 -10.36
C LYS A 62 -20.90 7.58 -9.55
N ALA A 63 -20.22 6.64 -10.22
CA ALA A 63 -19.44 5.63 -9.52
C ALA A 63 -18.37 6.26 -8.63
N ASN A 64 -17.62 7.26 -9.12
CA ASN A 64 -16.63 7.98 -8.31
C ASN A 64 -17.27 8.71 -7.12
N ARG A 65 -18.40 9.41 -7.31
CA ARG A 65 -19.12 10.07 -6.20
C ARG A 65 -19.58 9.09 -5.12
N MET A 66 -19.92 7.86 -5.50
CA MET A 66 -20.28 6.81 -4.55
C MET A 66 -19.08 6.28 -3.77
N LEU A 67 -17.87 6.32 -4.34
CA LEU A 67 -16.64 5.88 -3.66
C LEU A 67 -16.20 6.87 -2.57
N GLU A 68 -16.36 8.18 -2.79
CA GLU A 68 -15.82 9.23 -1.90
C GLU A 68 -16.19 9.05 -0.41
N PRO A 69 -17.46 8.80 -0.02
CA PRO A 69 -17.81 8.64 1.39
C PRO A 69 -17.08 7.46 2.06
N ILE A 70 -16.90 6.36 1.33
CA ILE A 70 -16.21 5.18 1.84
C ILE A 70 -14.71 5.44 1.92
N LEU A 71 -14.13 6.07 0.90
CA LEU A 71 -12.71 6.43 0.89
C LEU A 71 -12.37 7.39 2.03
N ASP A 72 -13.22 8.38 2.30
CA ASP A 72 -13.02 9.32 3.40
C ASP A 72 -13.13 8.64 4.77
N GLU A 73 -14.03 7.68 4.92
CA GLU A 73 -14.14 6.90 6.15
C GLU A 73 -12.90 6.01 6.36
N LEU A 74 -12.40 5.37 5.31
CA LEU A 74 -11.14 4.62 5.36
C LEU A 74 -9.96 5.53 5.71
N LYS A 75 -9.89 6.75 5.13
CA LYS A 75 -8.87 7.75 5.49
C LYS A 75 -8.92 8.12 6.96
N LYS A 76 -10.11 8.37 7.52
CA LYS A 76 -10.27 8.71 8.94
C LYS A 76 -9.84 7.58 9.87
N ARG A 77 -10.18 6.33 9.51
CA ARG A 77 -9.91 5.16 10.36
C ARG A 77 -8.45 4.73 10.31
N PHE A 78 -7.82 4.83 9.14
CA PHE A 78 -6.46 4.32 8.95
C PHE A 78 -5.38 5.39 8.92
N GLU A 79 -5.69 6.66 8.62
CA GLU A 79 -4.81 7.83 8.67
C GLU A 79 -3.32 7.48 8.39
N ASN A 80 -2.50 7.40 9.46
CA ASN A 80 -1.05 7.18 9.40
C ASN A 80 -0.62 5.80 8.88
N HIS A 81 -1.56 4.87 8.70
CA HIS A 81 -1.32 3.55 8.12
C HIS A 81 -1.44 3.55 6.60
N ILE A 82 -2.10 4.54 5.99
CA ILE A 82 -2.24 4.61 4.52
C ILE A 82 -0.94 5.12 3.91
N TYR A 83 -0.29 4.27 3.12
CA TYR A 83 0.92 4.66 2.39
C TYR A 83 0.63 5.10 0.96
N THR A 84 -0.43 4.56 0.32
CA THR A 84 -0.89 5.02 -1.00
C THR A 84 -2.34 4.65 -1.28
N MET A 85 -2.97 5.41 -2.18
CA MET A 85 -4.25 5.07 -2.82
C MET A 85 -4.10 4.78 -4.32
N ASN A 86 -2.85 4.71 -4.81
CA ASN A 86 -2.55 4.32 -6.17
C ASN A 86 -2.43 2.79 -6.25
N GLU A 87 -3.14 2.18 -7.19
CA GLU A 87 -3.18 0.71 -7.36
C GLU A 87 -1.84 0.14 -7.82
N ASP A 88 -1.10 0.88 -8.63
CA ASP A 88 0.17 0.40 -9.19
C ASP A 88 1.38 0.71 -8.28
N GLU A 89 1.23 1.61 -7.31
CA GLU A 89 2.35 2.07 -6.48
C GLU A 89 2.61 1.09 -5.33
N THR A 90 3.86 0.63 -5.19
CA THR A 90 4.28 -0.26 -4.11
C THR A 90 4.82 0.51 -2.90
N LEU A 91 4.98 -0.16 -1.75
CA LEU A 91 5.48 0.48 -0.54
C LEU A 91 6.91 1.02 -0.72
N GLU A 92 7.76 0.28 -1.42
CA GLU A 92 9.14 0.64 -1.74
C GLU A 92 9.20 1.88 -2.65
N GLU A 93 8.32 1.94 -3.65
CA GLU A 93 8.22 3.10 -4.55
C GLU A 93 7.84 4.36 -3.78
N VAL A 94 6.87 4.26 -2.86
CA VAL A 94 6.51 5.38 -1.97
C VAL A 94 7.70 5.81 -1.11
N VAL A 95 8.44 4.87 -0.52
CA VAL A 95 9.63 5.19 0.30
C VAL A 95 10.70 5.89 -0.54
N VAL A 96 11.06 5.36 -1.71
CA VAL A 96 12.09 5.94 -2.58
C VAL A 96 11.68 7.34 -3.06
N LYS A 97 10.42 7.51 -3.45
CA LYS A 97 9.86 8.82 -3.83
C LYS A 97 9.94 9.82 -2.68
N LEU A 98 9.64 9.42 -1.44
CA LEU A 98 9.75 10.28 -0.27
C LEU A 98 11.19 10.68 0.04
N LEU A 99 12.16 9.76 -0.11
CA LEU A 99 13.58 10.05 0.04
C LEU A 99 14.04 11.10 -0.97
N HIS A 100 13.65 10.93 -2.25
CA HIS A 100 13.90 11.91 -3.32
C HIS A 100 13.32 13.29 -2.99
N GLN A 101 12.02 13.35 -2.63
CA GLN A 101 11.34 14.60 -2.30
C GLN A 101 11.97 15.35 -1.11
N LYS A 102 12.56 14.61 -0.17
CA LYS A 102 13.20 15.17 1.02
C LYS A 102 14.70 15.37 0.87
N ASN A 103 15.29 15.06 -0.29
CA ASN A 103 16.75 15.06 -0.51
C ASN A 103 17.50 14.24 0.55
N LEU A 104 16.96 13.07 0.90
CA LEU A 104 17.55 12.15 1.87
C LEU A 104 18.18 10.95 1.16
N THR A 105 19.24 10.42 1.78
CA THR A 105 19.88 9.18 1.35
C THR A 105 19.60 8.06 2.34
N LEU A 106 19.73 6.82 1.87
CA LEU A 106 19.52 5.58 2.63
C LEU A 106 20.79 4.73 2.60
N ALA A 107 21.13 4.14 3.74
CA ALA A 107 22.10 3.06 3.89
C ALA A 107 21.45 1.94 4.72
N THR A 108 21.86 0.69 4.51
CA THR A 108 21.26 -0.46 5.20
C THR A 108 22.33 -1.35 5.85
N ALA A 109 21.99 -1.97 6.98
CA ALA A 109 22.76 -3.04 7.60
C ALA A 109 21.79 -4.16 8.03
N GLU A 110 21.90 -5.32 7.40
CA GLU A 110 20.94 -6.41 7.48
C GLU A 110 21.53 -7.67 8.12
N SER A 111 20.82 -8.25 9.09
CA SER A 111 21.14 -9.58 9.65
C SER A 111 20.07 -10.58 9.20
N CYS A 112 19.00 -10.77 9.97
CA CYS A 112 17.99 -11.82 9.71
C CYS A 112 17.30 -11.74 8.34
N THR A 113 17.22 -10.54 7.75
CA THR A 113 16.65 -10.33 6.41
C THR A 113 17.62 -10.72 5.30
N GLY A 114 18.93 -10.82 5.56
CA GLY A 114 19.90 -11.34 4.60
C GLY A 114 19.98 -10.59 3.27
N GLY A 115 19.64 -9.30 3.24
CA GLY A 115 19.62 -8.49 2.02
C GLY A 115 18.22 -8.34 1.40
N LEU A 116 17.18 -8.99 1.95
CA LEU A 116 15.82 -8.90 1.40
C LEU A 116 15.26 -7.47 1.44
N PHE A 117 15.58 -6.67 2.45
CA PHE A 117 15.14 -5.28 2.51
C PHE A 117 15.81 -4.46 1.41
N THR A 118 17.15 -4.55 1.30
CA THR A 118 17.91 -3.86 0.25
C THR A 118 17.46 -4.31 -1.13
N GLY A 119 17.24 -5.61 -1.34
CA GLY A 119 16.76 -6.15 -2.60
C GLY A 119 15.40 -5.61 -3.02
N ARG A 120 14.45 -5.46 -2.08
CA ARG A 120 13.15 -4.81 -2.35
C ARG A 120 13.33 -3.36 -2.82
N ILE A 121 14.16 -2.60 -2.12
CA ILE A 121 14.43 -1.19 -2.44
C ILE A 121 15.15 -1.05 -3.80
N VAL A 122 16.14 -1.90 -4.09
CA VAL A 122 16.91 -1.88 -5.35
C VAL A 122 16.04 -2.10 -6.59
N ASN A 123 14.90 -2.78 -6.47
CA ASN A 123 13.99 -3.01 -7.60
C ASN A 123 13.24 -1.74 -8.05
N VAL A 124 13.31 -0.64 -7.29
CA VAL A 124 12.69 0.63 -7.66
C VAL A 124 13.59 1.39 -8.63
N ALA A 125 13.05 1.83 -9.77
CA ALA A 125 13.81 2.62 -10.73
C ALA A 125 14.30 3.95 -10.11
N GLY A 126 15.55 4.33 -10.41
CA GLY A 126 16.16 5.57 -9.88
C GLY A 126 16.60 5.50 -8.42
N VAL A 127 16.61 4.31 -7.81
CA VAL A 127 17.01 4.13 -6.41
C VAL A 127 18.48 4.45 -6.12
N SER A 128 19.38 4.39 -7.11
CA SER A 128 20.81 4.72 -6.98
C SER A 128 21.05 6.16 -6.48
N ASP A 129 20.10 7.05 -6.73
CA ASP A 129 20.18 8.45 -6.30
C ASP A 129 20.02 8.57 -4.78
N VAL A 130 19.32 7.64 -4.14
CA VAL A 130 19.00 7.67 -2.70
C VAL A 130 19.69 6.57 -1.91
N LEU A 131 19.73 5.33 -2.38
CA LEU A 131 20.40 4.22 -1.71
C LEU A 131 21.90 4.23 -2.02
N LYS A 132 22.74 4.40 -1.00
CA LYS A 132 24.20 4.54 -1.16
C LYS A 132 24.95 3.26 -0.90
N GLU A 133 24.54 2.51 0.09
CA GLU A 133 25.23 1.30 0.52
C GLU A 133 24.27 0.35 1.24
N GLY A 134 24.62 -0.93 1.18
CA GLY A 134 23.91 -1.97 1.92
C GLY A 134 24.88 -3.04 2.38
N TYR A 135 24.82 -3.35 3.66
CA TYR A 135 25.68 -4.32 4.32
C TYR A 135 24.87 -5.51 4.81
N ILE A 136 25.40 -6.71 4.66
CA ILE A 136 24.81 -7.92 5.24
C ILE A 136 25.74 -8.40 6.36
N THR A 137 25.35 -8.13 7.61
CA THR A 137 26.12 -8.42 8.84
C THR A 137 25.50 -9.56 9.64
N TYR A 138 25.49 -10.76 9.08
CA TYR A 138 24.75 -11.89 9.68
C TYR A 138 25.37 -12.39 10.99
N SER A 139 26.69 -12.56 11.06
CA SER A 139 27.39 -13.06 12.25
C SER A 139 27.75 -11.95 13.24
N ASN A 140 27.94 -12.28 14.52
CA ASN A 140 28.43 -11.32 15.52
C ASN A 140 29.77 -10.72 15.10
N GLU A 141 30.66 -11.53 14.52
CA GLU A 141 31.95 -11.07 13.99
C GLU A 141 31.75 -10.02 12.87
N SER A 142 30.88 -10.29 11.90
CA SER A 142 30.60 -9.34 10.80
C SER A 142 29.96 -8.03 11.27
N LYS A 143 29.23 -8.04 12.39
CA LYS A 143 28.67 -6.82 13.00
C LYS A 143 29.74 -5.95 13.67
N MET A 144 30.86 -6.53 14.08
CA MET A 144 31.94 -5.84 14.78
C MET A 144 33.05 -5.35 13.83
N HIS A 145 33.16 -5.92 12.63
CA HIS A 145 34.20 -5.62 11.65
C HIS A 145 33.74 -4.67 10.53
N LEU A 146 32.61 -4.00 10.71
CA LEU A 146 32.02 -3.11 9.71
C LEU A 146 32.40 -1.65 9.92
#